data_AF-A0A1X7U1C3-F1
#
_entry.id   AF-A0A1X7U1C3-F1
#
_cell.length_a   1.000
_cell.length_b   1.000
_cell.length_c   1.000
_cell.angle_alpha   90.00
_cell.angle_beta   90.00
_cell.angle_gamma   90.00
#
_symmetry.space_group_name_H-M   'P 1'
#
loop_
_entity.id
_entity.type
_entity.pdbx_description
1 polymer ?
#
loop_
_entity_poly.entity_id
_entity_poly.type
_entity_poly.pdbx_seq_one_letter_code
_entity_poly.pdbx_strand_id
1 'polypeptide(L)'
;MAAPPPPLPRRDRPPLPDPRTFSPPGPQQPYPSEGAFSPQQQPSSPSSSISAPDLCQNGSDFGSCLQLNYDAISKRHEEELHSLESLRMHIFKRQKVDKEYSDSLQRINQSCERSAQFPVATTSPVVQAWKVFLQVSEKLQAQLSSSSDQMKSMIEVVDELIKNKRGAKKVSDDQRIQLDTEFTNMCNHVQDLRRDYRKHLRATEKCRNTLQSLHQKQAKANEVERSRIKRNILGQYCSCLDYTKLYEDSFALINDALSQVERESEYVQFIRDNAKDQAPIENFEFDGTLLSAPCAPSDVQAGQIVINNLTHKAMADK
;
A
#
# COMPACT_ATOMS: atom_id res chain seq x y z
N MET A 1 -22.03 -3.23 -26.31
CA MET A 1 -21.94 -2.18 -25.28
C MET A 1 -23.12 -2.39 -24.34
N ALA A 2 -22.87 -2.82 -23.10
CA ALA A 2 -23.90 -3.05 -22.08
C ALA A 2 -23.54 -2.26 -20.83
N ALA A 3 -24.52 -1.58 -20.25
CA ALA A 3 -24.36 -0.63 -19.15
C ALA A 3 -23.83 -1.30 -17.85
N PRO A 4 -23.08 -0.57 -17.00
CA PRO A 4 -22.53 -1.12 -15.77
C PRO A 4 -23.61 -1.31 -14.68
N PRO A 5 -23.43 -2.28 -13.76
CA PRO A 5 -24.36 -2.53 -12.68
C PRO A 5 -24.33 -1.43 -11.60
N PRO A 6 -25.41 -1.27 -10.81
CA PRO A 6 -25.52 -0.23 -9.80
C PRO A 6 -24.59 -0.49 -8.59
N PRO A 7 -24.18 0.57 -7.87
CA PRO A 7 -23.26 0.45 -6.75
C PRO A 7 -23.96 -0.10 -5.49
N LEU A 8 -23.22 -0.93 -4.74
CA LEU A 8 -23.63 -1.49 -3.45
C LEU A 8 -23.77 -0.41 -2.35
N PRO A 9 -24.63 -0.62 -1.35
CA PRO A 9 -24.87 0.35 -0.28
C PRO A 9 -23.62 0.57 0.58
N ARG A 10 -23.36 1.84 0.91
CA ARG A 10 -22.25 2.26 1.78
C ARG A 10 -22.47 1.70 3.19
N ARG A 11 -21.47 0.98 3.72
CA ARG A 11 -21.38 0.71 5.16
C ARG A 11 -21.11 2.03 5.88
N ASP A 12 -21.98 2.38 6.82
CA ASP A 12 -21.82 3.52 7.71
C ASP A 12 -20.51 3.41 8.49
N ARG A 13 -19.68 4.43 8.35
CA ARG A 13 -18.48 4.64 9.17
C ARG A 13 -18.96 5.31 10.48
N PRO A 14 -18.51 4.86 11.67
CA PRO A 14 -18.81 5.58 12.91
C PRO A 14 -18.21 7.00 12.87
N PRO A 15 -18.85 7.98 13.52
CA PRO A 15 -18.41 9.38 13.45
C PRO A 15 -17.06 9.57 14.13
N LEU A 16 -16.22 10.41 13.51
CA LEU A 16 -14.99 10.94 14.12
C LEU A 16 -15.34 11.87 15.28
N PRO A 17 -14.49 11.98 16.33
CA PRO A 17 -14.71 12.92 17.41
C PRO A 17 -14.60 14.37 16.93
N ASP A 18 -15.44 15.24 17.47
CA ASP A 18 -15.51 16.68 17.16
C ASP A 18 -14.24 17.41 17.69
N PRO A 19 -13.54 18.25 16.89
CA PRO A 19 -12.33 18.95 17.33
C PRO A 19 -12.58 20.10 18.32
N ARG A 20 -13.80 20.30 18.83
CA ARG A 20 -14.18 21.51 19.59
C ARG A 20 -14.31 21.34 21.11
N THR A 21 -13.89 20.21 21.67
CA THR A 21 -13.81 20.04 23.13
C THR A 21 -12.37 19.96 23.62
N PHE A 22 -11.63 21.06 23.46
CA PHE A 22 -10.45 21.34 24.28
C PHE A 22 -10.50 22.81 24.69
N SER A 23 -11.03 23.07 25.88
CA SER A 23 -10.90 24.36 26.55
C SER A 23 -9.47 24.50 27.07
N PRO A 24 -8.77 25.62 26.79
CA PRO A 24 -7.50 25.91 27.43
C PRO A 24 -7.73 26.41 28.86
N PRO A 25 -6.87 26.09 29.84
CA PRO A 25 -6.91 26.79 31.12
C PRO A 25 -6.40 28.23 30.93
N GLY A 26 -7.26 29.17 31.34
CA GLY A 26 -6.95 30.60 31.44
C GLY A 26 -6.02 30.97 32.60
N PRO A 27 -5.74 32.26 32.79
CA PRO A 27 -4.43 32.79 33.17
C PRO A 27 -4.17 32.81 34.68
N GLN A 28 -2.93 32.52 35.08
CA GLN A 28 -2.41 32.92 36.39
C GLN A 28 -1.47 34.12 36.26
N GLN A 29 -1.68 35.04 37.18
CA GLN A 29 -1.12 36.38 37.31
C GLN A 29 0.30 36.40 37.95
N PRO A 30 0.95 37.57 38.10
CA PRO A 30 2.37 37.77 37.79
C PRO A 30 3.33 37.60 38.98
N TYR A 31 4.60 37.36 38.67
CA TYR A 31 5.73 37.52 39.60
C TYR A 31 6.58 38.77 39.25
N PRO A 32 7.29 39.34 40.23
CA PRO A 32 7.68 40.75 40.26
C PRO A 32 8.98 41.07 39.53
N SER A 33 9.11 42.36 39.21
CA SER A 33 10.21 42.99 38.50
C SER A 33 11.32 43.46 39.45
N GLU A 34 12.55 42.97 39.27
CA GLU A 34 13.84 43.61 39.60
C GLU A 34 14.90 42.94 38.71
N GLY A 35 15.91 43.55 38.11
CA GLY A 35 16.38 44.94 38.07
C GLY A 35 17.25 45.10 36.81
N ALA A 36 17.42 46.34 36.40
CA ALA A 36 18.10 46.72 35.16
C ALA A 36 19.60 46.40 35.17
N PHE A 37 20.08 45.79 34.08
CA PHE A 37 21.49 45.86 33.67
C PHE A 37 21.56 46.34 32.21
N SER A 38 22.20 47.50 32.03
CA SER A 38 22.52 48.10 30.74
C SER A 38 23.47 47.20 29.93
N PRO A 39 23.28 47.01 28.61
CA PRO A 39 24.28 46.37 27.79
C PRO A 39 25.34 47.39 27.35
N GLN A 40 26.58 47.11 27.74
CA GLN A 40 27.79 47.72 27.22
C GLN A 40 28.02 47.27 25.77
N GLN A 41 28.52 48.20 24.95
CA GLN A 41 28.69 48.17 23.50
C GLN A 41 29.22 46.84 22.90
N GLN A 42 28.51 46.31 21.90
CA GLN A 42 29.06 45.35 20.94
C GLN A 42 29.88 46.09 19.86
N PRO A 43 31.04 45.57 19.44
CA PRO A 43 31.65 45.97 18.18
C PRO A 43 30.90 45.30 17.01
N SER A 44 30.55 46.13 16.03
CA SER A 44 29.96 45.75 14.74
C SER A 44 30.84 44.76 14.00
N SER A 45 30.29 43.58 13.69
CA SER A 45 30.83 42.63 12.71
C SER A 45 29.85 42.46 11.55
N PRO A 46 30.36 42.26 10.32
CA PRO A 46 29.62 42.48 9.10
C PRO A 46 28.55 41.40 8.89
N SER A 47 27.41 41.85 8.37
CA SER A 47 26.37 41.03 7.78
C SER A 47 26.90 40.30 6.54
N SER A 48 27.56 39.17 6.73
CA SER A 48 27.69 38.13 5.72
C SER A 48 26.55 37.14 5.93
N SER A 49 25.59 37.18 5.01
CA SER A 49 24.60 36.13 4.81
C SER A 49 25.35 34.80 4.64
N ILE A 50 25.37 33.99 5.69
CA ILE A 50 25.73 32.58 5.57
C ILE A 50 24.54 31.95 4.85
N SER A 51 24.66 31.82 3.53
CA SER A 51 23.85 30.90 2.76
C SER A 51 23.98 29.54 3.44
N ALA A 52 22.88 29.05 4.01
CA ALA A 52 22.82 27.74 4.63
C ALA A 52 23.37 26.71 3.64
N PRO A 53 24.51 26.06 3.91
CA PRO A 53 24.92 24.91 3.14
C PRO A 53 23.86 23.83 3.37
N ASP A 54 23.63 22.98 2.36
CA ASP A 54 22.77 21.79 2.38
C ASP A 54 23.04 20.84 3.58
N LEU A 55 22.66 21.24 4.78
CA LEU A 55 22.97 20.58 6.06
C LEU A 55 22.06 19.39 6.38
N CYS A 56 21.30 18.88 5.40
CA CYS A 56 20.28 17.86 5.64
C CYS A 56 20.35 16.65 4.70
N GLN A 57 21.45 16.44 3.97
CA GLN A 57 21.57 15.21 3.16
C GLN A 57 21.96 13.97 3.97
N ASN A 58 22.59 14.12 5.14
CA ASN A 58 23.01 12.99 5.97
C ASN A 58 22.65 13.23 7.44
N GLY A 59 21.70 12.46 7.99
CA GLY A 59 21.33 12.54 9.42
C GLY A 59 22.47 12.27 10.41
N SER A 60 23.69 11.94 9.94
CA SER A 60 24.91 11.84 10.74
C SER A 60 25.44 13.19 11.24
N ASP A 61 25.15 14.29 10.53
CA ASP A 61 25.79 15.59 10.79
C ASP A 61 25.17 16.31 12.00
N PHE A 62 23.85 16.24 12.14
CA PHE A 62 23.13 16.85 13.26
C PHE A 62 23.44 16.15 14.60
N GLY A 63 23.42 14.81 14.61
CA GLY A 63 23.76 14.03 15.81
C GLY A 63 25.20 14.28 16.28
N SER A 64 26.14 14.40 15.34
CA SER A 64 27.54 14.73 15.65
C SER A 64 27.69 16.14 16.23
N CYS A 65 26.97 17.13 15.68
CA CYS A 65 26.97 18.49 16.23
C CYS A 65 26.43 18.54 17.67
N LEU A 66 25.36 17.79 17.96
CA LEU A 66 24.83 17.72 19.33
C LEU A 66 25.80 17.07 20.30
N GLN A 67 26.50 16.01 19.87
CA GLN A 67 27.51 15.34 20.69
C GLN A 67 28.68 16.27 21.00
N LEU A 68 29.22 16.96 19.99
CA LEU A 68 30.33 17.90 20.16
C LEU A 68 29.97 19.05 21.12
N ASN A 69 28.75 19.59 21.02
CA ASN A 69 28.28 20.62 21.95
C ASN A 69 28.16 20.09 23.38
N TYR A 70 27.64 18.88 23.57
CA TYR A 70 27.56 18.25 24.88
C TYR A 70 28.96 18.04 25.48
N ASP A 71 29.90 17.49 24.70
CA ASP A 71 31.28 17.24 25.15
C ASP A 71 31.97 18.55 25.55
N ALA A 72 31.74 19.64 24.80
CA ALA A 72 32.26 20.97 25.13
C ALA A 72 31.68 21.53 26.44
N ILE A 73 30.38 21.37 26.68
CA ILE A 73 29.73 21.79 27.93
C ILE A 73 30.23 20.94 29.11
N SER A 74 30.32 19.62 28.93
CA SER A 74 30.82 18.70 29.96
C SER A 74 32.25 19.03 30.34
N LYS A 75 33.11 19.30 29.35
CA LYS A 75 34.49 19.77 29.58
C LYS A 75 34.54 21.09 30.35
N ARG A 76 33.69 22.06 30.00
CA ARG A 76 33.60 23.32 30.75
C ARG A 76 33.22 23.08 32.23
N HIS A 77 32.29 22.17 32.51
CA HIS A 77 31.92 21.84 33.88
C HIS A 77 33.11 21.27 34.68
N GLU A 78 33.94 20.43 34.06
CA GLU A 78 35.17 19.90 34.68
C GLU A 78 36.20 21.03 34.94
N GLU A 79 36.39 21.94 33.99
CA GLU A 79 37.30 23.09 34.15
C GLU A 79 36.85 24.04 35.27
N GLU A 80 35.54 24.29 35.39
CA GLU A 80 34.97 25.09 36.47
C GLU A 80 35.12 24.39 37.84
N LEU A 81 34.93 23.07 37.91
CA LEU A 81 35.18 22.29 39.12
C LEU A 81 36.65 22.37 39.54
N HIS A 82 37.57 22.20 38.59
CA HIS A 82 39.01 22.33 38.84
C HIS A 82 39.40 23.73 39.33
N SER A 83 38.76 24.76 38.78
CA SER A 83 38.94 26.15 39.20
C SER A 83 38.44 26.39 40.64
N LEU A 84 37.29 25.82 41.01
CA LEU A 84 36.77 25.90 42.39
C LEU A 84 37.67 25.16 43.39
N GLU A 85 38.19 23.99 43.03
CA GLU A 85 39.15 23.24 43.87
C GLU A 85 40.45 24.05 44.07
N SER A 86 40.94 24.67 43.01
CA SER A 86 42.12 25.54 43.05
C SER A 86 41.89 26.76 43.95
N LEU A 87 40.73 27.41 43.82
CA LEU A 87 40.34 28.54 44.66
C LEU A 87 40.26 28.13 46.14
N ARG A 88 39.60 27.01 46.44
CA ARG A 88 39.52 26.44 47.78
C ARG A 88 40.91 26.25 48.39
N MET A 89 41.83 25.64 47.64
CA MET A 89 43.20 25.40 48.10
C MET A 89 43.98 26.70 48.33
N HIS A 90 43.75 27.72 47.51
CA HIS A 90 44.36 29.03 47.71
C HIS A 90 43.86 29.70 48.99
N ILE A 91 42.54 29.74 49.20
CA ILE A 91 41.92 30.31 50.41
C ILE A 91 42.42 29.55 51.65
N PHE A 92 42.48 28.23 51.61
CA PHE A 92 43.00 27.40 52.70
C PHE A 92 44.45 27.74 53.08
N LYS A 93 45.34 27.88 52.08
CA LYS A 93 46.73 28.27 52.32
C LYS A 93 46.82 29.66 52.94
N ARG A 94 46.04 30.62 52.42
CA ARG A 94 46.04 32.00 52.94
C ARG A 94 45.50 32.08 54.36
N GLN A 95 44.39 31.38 54.64
CA GLN A 95 43.78 31.26 55.95
C GLN A 95 44.77 30.77 57.01
N LYS A 96 45.58 29.76 56.66
CA LYS A 96 46.61 29.20 57.54
C LYS A 96 47.74 30.20 57.82
N VAL A 97 48.25 30.86 56.78
CA VAL A 97 49.32 31.87 56.93
C VAL A 97 48.84 33.05 57.79
N ASP A 98 47.64 33.56 57.55
CA ASP A 98 47.09 34.69 58.32
C ASP A 98 46.84 34.30 59.79
N LYS A 99 46.43 33.05 60.05
CA LYS A 99 46.30 32.52 61.41
C LYS A 99 47.64 32.44 62.13
N GLU A 100 48.64 31.84 61.49
CA GLU A 100 49.99 31.71 62.04
C GLU A 100 50.64 33.07 62.29
N TYR A 101 50.38 34.05 61.42
CA TYR A 101 50.86 35.42 61.58
C TYR A 101 50.15 36.14 62.74
N SER A 102 48.83 36.04 62.83
CA SER A 102 48.06 36.53 63.99
C SER A 102 48.59 35.95 65.30
N ASP A 103 48.78 34.63 65.38
CA ASP A 103 49.23 33.94 66.61
C ASP A 103 50.67 34.32 67.01
N SER A 104 51.52 34.61 66.02
CA SER A 104 52.86 35.11 66.26
C SER A 104 52.85 36.55 66.76
N LEU A 105 52.03 37.41 66.16
CA LEU A 105 51.89 38.81 66.56
C LEU A 105 51.26 38.92 67.95
N GLN A 106 50.29 38.07 68.29
CA GLN A 106 49.70 37.97 69.61
C GLN A 106 50.75 37.66 70.69
N ARG A 107 51.65 36.70 70.43
CA ARG A 107 52.74 36.36 71.36
C ARG A 107 53.70 37.52 71.58
N ILE A 108 54.03 38.28 70.52
CA ILE A 108 54.88 39.48 70.59
C ILE A 108 54.19 40.54 71.44
N ASN A 109 52.93 40.87 71.15
CA ASN A 109 52.16 41.88 71.90
C ASN A 109 52.08 41.52 73.40
N GLN A 110 51.75 40.27 73.73
CA GLN A 110 51.70 39.78 75.11
C GLN A 110 53.06 39.83 75.83
N SER A 111 54.18 39.69 75.10
CA SER A 111 55.51 39.84 75.68
C SER A 111 55.83 41.32 75.96
N CYS A 112 55.48 42.21 75.04
CA CYS A 112 55.70 43.64 75.18
C CYS A 112 54.86 44.26 76.31
N GLU A 113 53.61 43.82 76.48
CA GLU A 113 52.74 44.26 77.57
C GLU A 113 53.30 43.89 78.95
N ARG A 114 53.84 42.66 79.10
CA ARG A 114 54.49 42.21 80.34
C ARG A 114 55.70 43.07 80.69
N SER A 115 56.47 43.51 79.70
CA SER A 115 57.62 44.40 79.89
C SER A 115 57.24 45.85 80.17
N ALA A 116 56.00 46.27 79.89
CA ALA A 116 55.54 47.66 80.01
C ALA A 116 55.00 48.05 81.39
N GLN A 117 55.05 47.16 82.39
CA GLN A 117 54.44 47.35 83.73
C GLN A 117 55.21 48.29 84.69
N PHE A 118 56.11 49.15 84.20
CA PHE A 118 56.90 50.06 85.03
C PHE A 118 56.16 51.39 85.35
N PRO A 119 55.91 51.74 86.63
CA PRO A 119 55.08 52.90 87.02
C PRO A 119 55.65 54.28 86.67
N VAL A 120 56.95 54.40 86.40
CA VAL A 120 57.67 55.68 86.32
C VAL A 120 57.64 56.31 84.91
N ALA A 121 57.09 55.60 83.92
CA ALA A 121 57.30 55.89 82.50
C ALA A 121 56.14 56.60 81.79
N THR A 122 55.02 56.88 82.46
CA THR A 122 53.74 57.24 81.81
C THR A 122 53.66 58.65 81.19
N THR A 123 54.59 59.55 81.51
CA THR A 123 54.66 60.91 80.95
C THR A 123 55.68 61.07 79.82
N SER A 124 56.52 60.06 79.57
CA SER A 124 57.53 60.12 78.51
C SER A 124 56.87 60.05 77.11
N PRO A 125 57.18 60.99 76.19
CA PRO A 125 56.68 60.93 74.81
C PRO A 125 57.01 59.61 74.10
N VAL A 126 58.16 59.01 74.40
CA VAL A 126 58.58 57.72 73.84
C VAL A 126 57.67 56.58 74.31
N VAL A 127 57.27 56.61 75.57
CA VAL A 127 56.40 55.58 76.16
C VAL A 127 54.97 55.72 75.66
N GLN A 128 54.49 56.95 75.45
CA GLN A 128 53.21 57.20 74.80
C GLN A 128 53.21 56.71 73.35
N ALA A 129 54.25 57.00 72.57
CA ALA A 129 54.39 56.50 71.20
C ALA A 129 54.44 54.96 71.14
N TRP A 130 55.17 54.33 72.07
CA TRP A 130 55.22 52.87 72.19
C TRP A 130 53.85 52.26 72.52
N LYS A 131 53.08 52.88 73.43
CA LYS A 131 51.72 52.45 73.73
C LYS A 131 50.80 52.51 72.51
N VAL A 132 50.89 53.57 71.71
CA VAL A 132 50.14 53.69 70.46
C VAL A 132 50.56 52.59 69.47
N PHE A 133 51.85 52.31 69.34
CA PHE A 133 52.35 51.23 68.51
C PHE A 133 51.78 49.86 68.93
N LEU A 134 51.76 49.55 70.23
CA LEU A 134 51.17 48.30 70.73
C LEU A 134 49.68 48.20 70.42
N GLN A 135 48.92 49.28 70.62
CA GLN A 135 47.49 49.32 70.26
C GLN A 135 47.24 49.10 68.76
N VAL A 136 48.09 49.65 67.88
CA VAL A 136 47.99 49.41 66.42
C VAL A 136 48.34 47.97 66.09
N SER A 137 49.36 47.41 66.71
CA SER A 137 49.77 46.01 66.55
C SER A 137 48.66 45.03 66.99
N GLU A 138 47.99 45.31 68.10
CA GLU A 138 46.84 44.54 68.59
C GLU A 138 45.65 44.60 67.61
N LYS A 139 45.35 45.77 67.08
CA LYS A 139 44.30 45.92 66.05
C LYS A 139 44.61 45.12 64.79
N LEU A 140 45.87 45.16 64.32
CA LEU A 140 46.30 44.37 63.16
C LEU A 140 46.18 42.87 63.44
N GLN A 141 46.60 42.41 64.62
CA GLN A 141 46.46 41.03 65.06
C GLN A 141 44.99 40.59 65.07
N ALA A 142 44.09 41.39 65.65
CA ALA A 142 42.66 41.10 65.67
C ALA A 142 42.06 41.03 64.26
N GLN A 143 42.47 41.94 63.36
CA GLN A 143 42.02 41.93 61.97
C GLN A 143 42.49 40.68 61.21
N LEU A 144 43.73 40.23 61.41
CA LEU A 144 44.26 39.00 60.83
C LEU A 144 43.50 37.75 61.33
N SER A 145 43.23 37.69 62.64
CA SER A 145 42.42 36.60 63.21
C SER A 145 41.02 36.58 62.59
N SER A 146 40.34 37.73 62.55
CA SER A 146 39.01 37.85 61.95
C SER A 146 39.00 37.50 60.46
N SER A 147 40.04 37.88 59.71
CA SER A 147 40.15 37.56 58.29
C SER A 147 40.37 36.06 58.07
N SER A 148 41.18 35.41 58.91
CA SER A 148 41.36 33.96 58.88
C SER A 148 40.04 33.21 59.14
N ASP A 149 39.25 33.66 60.12
CA ASP A 149 37.95 33.06 60.43
C ASP A 149 36.94 33.25 59.28
N GLN A 150 36.93 34.42 58.64
CA GLN A 150 36.12 34.65 57.44
C GLN A 150 36.52 33.73 56.29
N MET A 151 37.83 33.58 56.04
CA MET A 151 38.33 32.66 55.01
C MET A 151 37.95 31.21 55.30
N LYS A 152 37.93 30.80 56.58
CA LYS A 152 37.46 29.48 56.98
C LYS A 152 36.00 29.26 56.59
N SER A 153 35.13 30.23 56.83
CA SER A 153 33.73 30.18 56.36
C SER A 153 33.63 30.18 54.83
N MET A 154 34.47 30.93 54.11
CA MET A 154 34.51 30.90 52.64
C MET A 154 34.89 29.52 52.10
N ILE A 155 35.80 28.80 52.77
CA ILE A 155 36.17 27.43 52.39
C ILE A 155 34.95 26.50 52.48
N GLU A 156 34.14 26.61 53.54
CA GLU A 156 32.92 25.81 53.73
C GLU A 156 31.90 26.10 52.61
N VAL A 157 31.74 27.37 52.22
CA VAL A 157 30.88 27.76 51.10
C VAL A 157 31.39 27.18 49.77
N VAL A 158 32.69 27.25 49.50
CA VAL A 158 33.28 26.68 48.28
C VAL A 158 33.17 25.16 48.27
N ASP A 159 33.34 24.48 49.41
CA ASP A 159 33.14 23.04 49.54
C ASP A 159 31.71 22.62 49.18
N GLU A 160 30.71 23.36 49.68
CA GLU A 160 29.31 23.09 49.34
C GLU A 160 29.00 23.40 47.86
N LEU A 161 29.59 24.45 47.28
CA LEU A 161 29.48 24.73 45.84
C LEU A 161 30.09 23.62 44.97
N ILE A 162 31.27 23.09 45.33
CA ILE A 162 31.91 21.97 44.62
C ILE A 162 30.99 20.74 44.68
N LYS A 163 30.47 20.41 45.86
CA LYS A 163 29.56 19.28 46.06
C LYS A 163 28.29 19.42 45.23
N ASN A 164 27.64 20.58 45.28
CA ASN A 164 26.41 20.85 44.53
C ASN A 164 26.65 20.81 43.02
N LYS A 165 27.77 21.35 42.54
CA LYS A 165 28.14 21.31 41.12
C LYS A 165 28.42 19.88 40.64
N ARG A 166 29.13 19.06 41.43
CA ARG A 166 29.33 17.63 41.13
C ARG A 166 28.00 16.87 41.07
N GLY A 167 27.09 17.15 42.01
CA GLY A 167 25.75 16.58 42.02
C GLY A 167 24.94 16.96 40.77
N ALA A 168 24.91 18.26 40.44
CA ALA A 168 24.20 18.77 39.26
C ALA A 168 24.77 18.20 37.95
N LYS A 169 26.10 18.13 37.82
CA LYS A 169 26.77 17.53 36.66
C LYS A 169 26.36 16.06 36.50
N LYS A 170 26.39 15.28 37.58
CA LYS A 170 25.99 13.86 37.54
C LYS A 170 24.54 13.70 37.05
N VAL A 171 23.61 14.49 37.57
CA VAL A 171 22.20 14.45 37.11
C VAL A 171 22.09 14.79 35.63
N SER A 172 22.82 15.81 35.15
CA SER A 172 22.85 16.16 33.74
C SER A 172 23.43 15.04 32.86
N ASP A 173 24.50 14.39 33.31
CA ASP A 173 25.15 13.28 32.60
C ASP A 173 24.19 12.06 32.52
N ASP A 174 23.52 11.72 33.63
CA ASP A 174 22.54 10.64 33.72
C ASP A 174 21.34 10.89 32.78
N GLN A 175 20.81 12.13 32.77
CA GLN A 175 19.73 12.53 31.85
C GLN A 175 20.15 12.45 30.38
N ARG A 176 21.39 12.83 30.06
CA ARG A 176 21.91 12.72 28.69
C ARG A 176 21.97 11.26 28.25
N ILE A 177 22.53 10.38 29.09
CA ILE A 177 22.63 8.94 28.80
C ILE A 177 21.24 8.33 28.60
N GLN A 178 20.27 8.73 29.42
CA GLN A 178 18.88 8.29 29.28
C GLN A 178 18.31 8.70 27.91
N LEU A 179 18.43 9.97 27.53
CA LEU A 179 17.92 10.49 26.26
C LEU A 179 18.59 9.81 25.05
N ASP A 180 19.91 9.61 25.09
CA ASP A 180 20.65 8.95 24.02
C ASP A 180 20.20 7.47 23.86
N THR A 181 19.91 6.81 24.97
CA THR A 181 19.37 5.44 25.00
C THR A 181 17.97 5.39 24.38
N GLU A 182 17.07 6.28 24.80
CA GLU A 182 15.70 6.37 24.26
C GLU A 182 15.71 6.71 22.77
N PHE A 183 16.55 7.65 22.35
CA PHE A 183 16.73 8.03 20.95
C PHE A 183 17.25 6.86 20.09
N THR A 184 18.25 6.13 20.59
CA THR A 184 18.79 4.94 19.93
C THR A 184 17.72 3.86 19.77
N ASN A 185 16.92 3.62 20.81
CA ASN A 185 15.81 2.68 20.77
C ASN A 185 14.76 3.07 19.73
N MET A 186 14.39 4.36 19.66
CA MET A 186 13.47 4.87 18.64
C MET A 186 14.04 4.71 17.23
N CYS A 187 15.32 5.03 17.03
CA CYS A 187 15.99 4.84 15.74
C CYS A 187 15.95 3.37 15.29
N ASN A 188 16.26 2.45 16.19
CA ASN A 188 16.20 1.01 15.92
C ASN A 188 14.77 0.56 15.57
N HIS A 189 13.78 1.01 16.33
CA HIS A 189 12.37 0.70 16.06
C HIS A 189 11.92 1.20 14.68
N VAL A 190 12.31 2.42 14.29
CA VAL A 190 12.02 2.97 12.96
C VAL A 190 12.70 2.16 11.86
N GLN A 191 13.94 1.71 12.07
CA GLN A 191 14.63 0.85 11.10
C GLN A 191 13.96 -0.51 10.94
N ASP A 192 13.49 -1.10 12.04
CA ASP A 192 12.72 -2.35 12.03
C ASP A 192 11.40 -2.19 11.27
N LEU A 193 10.63 -1.14 11.57
CA LEU A 193 9.40 -0.80 10.82
C LEU A 193 9.67 -0.58 9.33
N ARG A 194 10.76 0.10 8.98
CA ARG A 194 11.18 0.29 7.57
C ARG A 194 11.53 -1.02 6.89
N ARG A 195 12.13 -1.98 7.62
CA ARG A 195 12.45 -3.31 7.09
C ARG A 195 11.16 -4.10 6.86
N ASP A 196 10.23 -4.07 7.80
CA ASP A 196 8.94 -4.75 7.72
C ASP A 196 8.06 -4.17 6.61
N TYR A 197 7.97 -2.84 6.51
CA TYR A 197 7.27 -2.16 5.43
C TYR A 197 7.81 -2.60 4.05
N ARG A 198 9.14 -2.60 3.86
CA ARG A 198 9.78 -3.07 2.62
C ARG A 198 9.46 -4.53 2.32
N LYS A 199 9.39 -5.39 3.34
CA LYS A 199 9.00 -6.80 3.20
C LYS A 199 7.54 -6.93 2.74
N HIS A 200 6.62 -6.21 3.38
CA HIS A 200 5.20 -6.22 3.02
C HIS A 200 4.93 -5.62 1.63
N LEU A 201 5.66 -4.58 1.25
CA LEU A 201 5.59 -3.99 -0.09
C LEU A 201 5.93 -5.02 -1.17
N ARG A 202 7.08 -5.71 -1.04
CA ARG A 202 7.49 -6.76 -1.98
C ARG A 202 6.49 -7.91 -2.06
N ALA A 203 5.93 -8.33 -0.92
CA ALA A 203 4.92 -9.39 -0.89
C ALA A 203 3.63 -8.97 -1.63
N THR A 204 3.20 -7.72 -1.44
CA THR A 204 2.01 -7.15 -2.10
C THR A 204 2.23 -7.03 -3.61
N GLU A 205 3.40 -6.53 -4.04
CA GLU A 205 3.77 -6.46 -5.45
C GLU A 205 3.78 -7.85 -6.11
N LYS A 206 4.34 -8.86 -5.43
CA LYS A 206 4.34 -10.25 -5.90
C LYS A 206 2.91 -10.78 -6.06
N CYS A 207 2.05 -10.57 -5.08
CA CYS A 207 0.65 -10.98 -5.15
C CYS A 207 -0.09 -10.29 -6.31
N ARG A 208 0.08 -8.97 -6.45
CA ARG A 208 -0.50 -8.18 -7.55
C ARG A 208 -0.07 -8.72 -8.92
N ASN A 209 1.22 -8.99 -9.11
CA ASN A 209 1.76 -9.54 -10.35
C ASN A 209 1.20 -10.94 -10.66
N THR A 210 1.09 -11.81 -9.65
CA THR A 210 0.47 -13.13 -9.81
C THR A 210 -0.99 -13.01 -10.23
N LEU A 211 -1.79 -12.18 -9.56
CA LEU A 211 -3.19 -11.96 -9.90
C LEU A 211 -3.36 -11.42 -11.33
N GLN A 212 -2.53 -10.44 -11.72
CA GLN A 212 -2.51 -9.92 -13.08
C GLN A 212 -2.21 -11.02 -14.12
N SER A 213 -1.25 -11.91 -13.83
CA SER A 213 -0.93 -13.03 -14.72
C SER A 213 -2.07 -14.05 -14.83
N LEU A 214 -2.80 -14.32 -13.74
CA LEU A 214 -3.96 -15.22 -13.75
C LEU A 214 -5.12 -14.63 -14.55
N HIS A 215 -5.41 -13.34 -14.39
CA HIS A 215 -6.42 -12.65 -15.20
C HIS A 215 -6.10 -12.72 -16.70
N GLN A 216 -4.83 -12.51 -17.10
CA GLN A 216 -4.41 -12.65 -18.49
C GLN A 216 -4.55 -14.08 -19.02
N LYS A 217 -4.18 -15.09 -18.22
CA LYS A 217 -4.35 -16.50 -18.59
C LYS A 217 -5.83 -16.86 -18.76
N GLN A 218 -6.69 -16.41 -17.87
CA GLN A 218 -8.13 -16.64 -17.97
C GLN A 218 -8.73 -15.99 -19.22
N ALA A 219 -8.34 -14.76 -19.54
CA ALA A 219 -8.80 -14.08 -20.75
C ALA A 219 -8.43 -14.87 -22.01
N LYS A 220 -7.19 -15.39 -22.09
CA LYS A 220 -6.75 -16.25 -23.20
C LYS A 220 -7.52 -17.57 -23.26
N ALA A 221 -7.74 -18.23 -22.11
CA ALA A 221 -8.50 -19.48 -22.06
C ALA A 221 -9.95 -19.30 -22.54
N ASN A 222 -10.60 -18.21 -22.11
CA ASN A 222 -11.95 -17.86 -22.55
C ASN A 222 -12.02 -17.62 -24.06
N GLU A 223 -11.02 -16.97 -24.65
CA GLU A 223 -10.96 -16.72 -26.10
C GLU A 223 -10.77 -18.01 -26.91
N VAL A 224 -9.94 -18.92 -26.41
CA VAL A 224 -9.76 -20.25 -27.01
C VAL A 224 -11.07 -21.05 -26.97
N GLU A 225 -11.80 -21.02 -25.85
CA GLU A 225 -13.07 -21.74 -25.74
C GLU A 225 -14.15 -21.13 -26.65
N ARG A 226 -14.24 -19.80 -26.75
CA ARG A 226 -15.12 -19.12 -27.72
C ARG A 226 -14.81 -19.54 -29.15
N SER A 227 -13.53 -19.57 -29.51
CA SER A 227 -13.07 -20.01 -30.83
C SER A 227 -13.43 -21.48 -31.11
N ARG A 228 -13.33 -22.34 -30.09
CA ARG A 228 -13.71 -23.76 -30.17
C ARG A 228 -15.22 -23.92 -30.40
N ILE A 229 -16.06 -23.22 -29.64
CA ILE A 229 -17.52 -23.24 -29.80
C ILE A 229 -17.91 -22.76 -31.20
N LYS A 230 -17.34 -21.63 -31.67
CA LYS A 230 -17.60 -21.11 -33.02
C LYS A 230 -17.25 -22.14 -34.11
N ARG A 231 -16.11 -22.81 -33.99
CA ARG A 231 -15.70 -23.88 -34.91
C ARG A 231 -16.68 -25.05 -34.88
N ASN A 232 -17.14 -25.47 -33.70
CA ASN A 232 -18.11 -26.56 -33.57
C ASN A 232 -19.43 -26.21 -34.27
N ILE A 233 -20.00 -25.03 -33.98
CA ILE A 233 -21.25 -24.56 -34.61
C ILE A 233 -21.08 -24.49 -36.13
N LEU A 234 -19.96 -23.94 -36.62
CA LEU A 234 -19.69 -23.89 -38.07
C LEU A 234 -19.60 -25.30 -38.67
N GLY A 235 -18.99 -26.25 -37.96
CA GLY A 235 -18.94 -27.65 -38.39
C GLY A 235 -20.33 -28.30 -38.46
N GLN A 236 -21.19 -28.08 -37.45
CA GLN A 236 -22.57 -28.55 -37.47
C GLN A 236 -23.35 -27.94 -38.63
N TYR A 237 -23.22 -26.63 -38.85
CA TYR A 237 -23.87 -25.94 -39.96
C TYR A 237 -23.44 -26.50 -41.32
N CYS A 238 -22.12 -26.70 -41.54
CA CYS A 238 -21.61 -27.32 -42.76
C CYS A 238 -22.16 -28.74 -42.94
N SER A 239 -22.26 -29.53 -41.86
CA SER A 239 -22.85 -30.88 -41.93
C SER A 239 -24.34 -30.86 -42.26
N CYS A 240 -25.11 -29.87 -41.81
CA CYS A 240 -26.52 -29.71 -42.18
C CYS A 240 -26.71 -29.28 -43.65
N LEU A 241 -25.73 -28.57 -44.21
CA LEU A 241 -25.72 -28.19 -45.63
C LEU A 241 -25.11 -29.27 -46.54
N ASP A 242 -24.52 -30.32 -45.98
CA ASP A 242 -23.99 -31.43 -46.74
C ASP A 242 -25.12 -32.33 -47.20
N TYR A 243 -25.79 -31.87 -48.26
CA TYR A 243 -26.86 -32.61 -48.92
C TYR A 243 -26.34 -33.74 -49.81
N THR A 244 -25.02 -33.99 -49.86
CA THR A 244 -24.41 -35.00 -50.74
C THR A 244 -25.06 -36.36 -50.52
N LYS A 245 -25.20 -36.77 -49.26
CA LYS A 245 -25.84 -38.05 -48.91
C LYS A 245 -27.34 -38.08 -49.27
N LEU A 246 -28.05 -36.96 -49.06
CA LEU A 246 -29.47 -36.85 -49.44
C LEU A 246 -29.65 -36.96 -50.97
N TYR A 247 -28.77 -36.34 -51.74
CA TYR A 247 -28.75 -36.46 -53.19
C TYR A 247 -28.42 -37.90 -53.62
N GLU A 248 -27.38 -38.51 -53.05
CA GLU A 248 -27.02 -39.91 -53.31
C GLU A 248 -28.22 -40.85 -53.07
N ASP A 249 -28.88 -40.74 -51.91
CA ASP A 249 -30.05 -41.56 -51.56
C ASP A 249 -31.24 -41.32 -52.53
N SER A 250 -31.49 -40.05 -52.90
CA SER A 250 -32.59 -39.68 -53.81
C SER A 250 -32.36 -40.20 -55.24
N PHE A 251 -31.14 -40.07 -55.76
CA PHE A 251 -30.79 -40.57 -57.09
C PHE A 251 -30.82 -42.10 -57.15
N ALA A 252 -30.45 -42.79 -56.06
CA ALA A 252 -30.59 -44.24 -55.95
C ALA A 252 -32.06 -44.67 -56.09
N LEU A 253 -32.99 -44.01 -55.39
CA LEU A 253 -34.42 -44.29 -55.48
C LEU A 253 -35.00 -44.05 -56.89
N ILE A 254 -34.60 -42.96 -57.56
CA ILE A 254 -35.04 -42.66 -58.93
C ILE A 254 -34.55 -43.75 -59.89
N ASN A 255 -33.29 -44.18 -59.77
CA ASN A 255 -32.73 -45.24 -60.60
C ASN A 255 -33.44 -46.59 -60.38
N ASP A 256 -33.79 -46.92 -59.13
CA ASP A 256 -34.59 -48.12 -58.83
C ASP A 256 -35.97 -48.05 -59.49
N ALA A 257 -36.67 -46.92 -59.39
CA ALA A 257 -38.00 -46.74 -60.00
C ALA A 257 -37.96 -46.81 -61.54
N LEU A 258 -36.96 -46.18 -62.16
CA LEU A 258 -36.76 -46.24 -63.61
C LEU A 258 -36.46 -47.67 -64.09
N SER A 259 -35.76 -48.46 -63.27
CA SER A 259 -35.46 -49.87 -63.58
C SER A 259 -36.69 -50.79 -63.53
N GLN A 260 -37.80 -50.34 -62.91
CA GLN A 260 -39.05 -51.10 -62.79
C GLN A 260 -40.08 -50.80 -63.89
N VAL A 261 -39.83 -49.85 -64.79
CA VAL A 261 -40.76 -49.50 -65.87
C VAL A 261 -40.65 -50.51 -67.02
N GLU A 262 -41.58 -51.46 -67.08
CA GLU A 262 -41.73 -52.38 -68.21
C GLU A 262 -42.79 -51.90 -69.20
N ARG A 263 -42.36 -51.58 -70.43
CA ARG A 263 -43.22 -51.11 -71.54
C ARG A 263 -44.41 -52.06 -71.82
N GLU A 264 -44.22 -53.35 -71.60
CA GLU A 264 -45.24 -54.37 -71.86
C GLU A 264 -46.41 -54.33 -70.86
N SER A 265 -46.19 -53.78 -69.65
CA SER A 265 -47.20 -53.72 -68.58
C SER A 265 -48.04 -52.44 -68.58
N GLU A 266 -47.61 -51.41 -69.31
CA GLU A 266 -48.11 -50.04 -69.21
C GLU A 266 -49.63 -49.92 -69.48
N TYR A 267 -50.12 -50.63 -70.49
CA TYR A 267 -51.53 -50.56 -70.90
C TYR A 267 -52.38 -51.72 -70.37
N VAL A 268 -51.78 -52.70 -69.67
CA VAL A 268 -52.49 -53.91 -69.23
C VAL A 268 -53.60 -53.56 -68.24
N GLN A 269 -53.33 -52.67 -67.29
CA GLN A 269 -54.33 -52.25 -66.31
C GLN A 269 -55.42 -51.37 -66.94
N PHE A 270 -55.04 -50.46 -67.85
CA PHE A 270 -55.99 -49.62 -68.58
C PHE A 270 -56.95 -50.44 -69.46
N ILE A 271 -56.42 -51.43 -70.19
CA ILE A 271 -57.22 -52.35 -71.01
C ILE A 271 -58.16 -53.17 -70.12
N ARG A 272 -57.68 -53.66 -68.97
CA ARG A 272 -58.50 -54.42 -68.02
C ARG A 272 -59.68 -53.59 -67.48
N ASP A 273 -59.45 -52.32 -67.18
CA ASP A 273 -60.46 -51.45 -66.57
C ASP A 273 -61.45 -50.85 -67.58
N ASN A 274 -61.12 -50.84 -68.89
CA ASN A 274 -61.91 -50.16 -69.93
C ASN A 274 -62.38 -51.06 -71.09
N ALA A 275 -62.04 -52.35 -71.08
CA ALA A 275 -62.54 -53.27 -72.10
C ALA A 275 -64.07 -53.45 -71.98
N LYS A 276 -64.79 -53.19 -73.07
CA LYS A 276 -66.21 -53.54 -73.23
C LYS A 276 -66.30 -54.89 -73.93
N ASP A 277 -67.10 -55.82 -73.40
CA ASP A 277 -67.25 -57.18 -73.92
C ASP A 277 -67.61 -57.20 -75.42
N GLN A 278 -66.80 -57.90 -76.22
CA GLN A 278 -67.05 -58.10 -77.65
C GLN A 278 -68.24 -59.06 -77.83
N ALA A 279 -69.27 -58.62 -78.56
CA ALA A 279 -70.45 -59.42 -78.86
C ALA A 279 -70.09 -60.62 -79.78
N PRO A 280 -70.71 -61.81 -79.60
CA PRO A 280 -70.42 -62.98 -80.42
C PRO A 280 -70.90 -62.78 -81.87
N ILE A 281 -70.04 -63.10 -82.83
CA ILE A 281 -70.36 -63.08 -84.26
C ILE A 281 -71.09 -64.38 -84.60
N GLU A 282 -72.38 -64.33 -84.96
CA GLU A 282 -73.13 -65.46 -85.51
C GLU A 282 -72.92 -65.55 -87.03
N ASN A 283 -72.65 -66.76 -87.54
CA ASN A 283 -72.46 -67.02 -88.97
C ASN A 283 -73.81 -67.19 -89.69
N PHE A 284 -73.93 -66.61 -90.89
CA PHE A 284 -75.15 -66.52 -91.69
C PHE A 284 -75.46 -67.79 -92.51
N GLU A 285 -76.71 -68.27 -92.49
CA GLU A 285 -77.25 -69.35 -93.34
C GLU A 285 -78.54 -68.91 -94.07
N PHE A 286 -78.79 -69.45 -95.27
CA PHE A 286 -79.99 -69.14 -96.07
C PHE A 286 -81.23 -69.93 -95.62
N ASP A 287 -82.32 -69.22 -95.37
CA ASP A 287 -83.60 -69.79 -94.91
C ASP A 287 -84.32 -70.61 -95.99
N GLY A 288 -84.45 -71.92 -95.77
CA GLY A 288 -85.09 -72.87 -96.70
C GLY A 288 -86.62 -72.94 -96.63
N THR A 289 -87.26 -72.21 -95.72
CA THR A 289 -88.74 -72.24 -95.57
C THR A 289 -89.47 -71.60 -96.76
N LEU A 290 -88.79 -70.81 -97.58
CA LEU A 290 -89.37 -70.13 -98.75
C LEU A 290 -89.74 -71.08 -99.92
N LEU A 291 -89.26 -72.32 -99.91
CA LEU A 291 -89.42 -73.25 -101.05
C LEU A 291 -90.49 -74.34 -100.85
N SER A 292 -91.17 -74.39 -99.70
CA SER A 292 -92.11 -75.47 -99.34
C SER A 292 -93.58 -75.22 -99.71
N ALA A 293 -93.90 -74.18 -100.48
CA ALA A 293 -95.28 -73.89 -100.89
C ALA A 293 -95.78 -74.88 -101.98
N PRO A 294 -97.04 -75.36 -101.91
CA PRO A 294 -97.54 -76.49 -102.72
C PRO A 294 -97.69 -76.22 -104.23
N CYS A 295 -97.31 -75.03 -104.70
CA CYS A 295 -97.27 -74.66 -106.12
C CYS A 295 -95.83 -74.54 -106.65
N ALA A 296 -94.82 -74.86 -105.82
CA ALA A 296 -93.42 -74.81 -106.19
C ALA A 296 -93.04 -76.03 -107.06
N PRO A 297 -92.35 -75.83 -108.20
CA PRO A 297 -91.87 -76.93 -109.04
C PRO A 297 -90.94 -77.86 -108.25
N SER A 298 -91.06 -79.18 -108.43
CA SER A 298 -90.36 -80.23 -107.66
C SER A 298 -88.82 -80.20 -107.72
N ASP A 299 -88.24 -79.32 -108.53
CA ASP A 299 -86.83 -79.33 -108.90
C ASP A 299 -86.02 -78.17 -108.27
N VAL A 300 -86.55 -77.48 -107.24
CA VAL A 300 -85.93 -76.29 -106.62
C VAL A 300 -85.46 -76.56 -105.17
N GLN A 301 -84.20 -76.27 -104.83
CA GLN A 301 -83.59 -76.44 -103.50
C GLN A 301 -82.98 -75.14 -102.93
N ALA A 302 -83.01 -74.97 -101.60
CA ALA A 302 -82.53 -73.77 -100.91
C ALA A 302 -81.00 -73.62 -101.07
N GLY A 303 -80.54 -72.41 -101.39
CA GLY A 303 -79.12 -72.16 -101.68
C GLY A 303 -78.69 -72.52 -103.11
N GLN A 304 -79.60 -72.92 -104.00
CA GLN A 304 -79.31 -73.21 -105.41
C GLN A 304 -80.17 -72.40 -106.38
N ILE A 305 -79.55 -71.94 -107.46
CA ILE A 305 -80.21 -71.12 -108.48
C ILE A 305 -80.74 -72.03 -109.59
N VAL A 306 -82.03 -71.95 -109.89
CA VAL A 306 -82.67 -72.74 -110.94
C VAL A 306 -82.69 -72.00 -112.27
N ILE A 307 -82.16 -72.65 -113.31
CA ILE A 307 -82.06 -72.11 -114.67
C ILE A 307 -83.16 -72.75 -115.52
N ASN A 308 -84.15 -71.96 -115.92
CA ASN A 308 -85.21 -72.37 -116.83
C ASN A 308 -85.41 -71.32 -117.93
N ASN A 309 -86.36 -71.54 -118.83
CA ASN A 309 -86.63 -70.64 -119.95
C ASN A 309 -87.01 -69.19 -119.52
N LEU A 310 -87.34 -68.98 -118.23
CA LEU A 310 -87.63 -67.66 -117.65
C LEU A 310 -86.39 -67.01 -116.99
N THR A 311 -85.48 -67.79 -116.39
CA THR A 311 -84.25 -67.28 -115.73
C THR A 311 -83.01 -67.28 -116.62
N HIS A 312 -83.03 -68.00 -117.75
CA HIS A 312 -81.88 -68.13 -118.65
C HIS A 312 -81.37 -66.78 -119.20
N LYS A 313 -82.27 -65.83 -119.51
CA LYS A 313 -81.87 -64.50 -120.00
C LYS A 313 -81.29 -63.61 -118.89
N ALA A 314 -81.74 -63.78 -117.64
CA ALA A 314 -81.26 -63.03 -116.48
C ALA A 314 -79.94 -63.56 -115.89
N MET A 315 -79.55 -64.80 -116.22
CA MET A 315 -78.29 -65.41 -115.79
C MET A 315 -77.16 -65.29 -116.84
N ALA A 316 -77.49 -64.92 -118.09
CA ALA A 316 -76.52 -64.76 -119.18
C ALA A 316 -75.91 -63.35 -119.27
N ASP A 317 -76.62 -62.31 -118.77
CA ASP A 317 -76.08 -60.98 -118.53
C ASP A 317 -75.93 -60.80 -117.01
N LYS A 318 -74.67 -60.90 -116.54
CA LYS A 318 -74.28 -60.36 -115.23
C LYS A 318 -74.32 -58.84 -115.25
#